data_AF-A0A7Y7CIP5-F1
#
_entry.id   AF-A0A7Y7CIP5-F1
#
_cell.length_a   1.000
_cell.length_b   1.000
_cell.length_c   1.000
_cell.angle_alpha   90.00
_cell.angle_beta   90.00
_cell.angle_gamma   90.00
#
_symmetry.space_group_name_H-M   'P 1'
#
loop_
_entity.id
_entity.type
_entity.pdbx_description
1 polymer ?
#
loop_
_entity_poly.entity_id
_entity_poly.type
_entity_poly.pdbx_seq_one_letter_code
_entity_poly.pdbx_strand_id
1 'polypeptide(L)'
;MLFKIGSKGDEVKKIQELIGTTADGIFGKETARLVAQWQEEHHLSADGIVGSKTWEAMFPPSTDNAERINSTENGLHIENYPLSKDEYKAGHTEKEYLFLHHTAGWHNPCKVVDDWERDDRGTIATEFVIGGQSIKGNNDDYDGLVLKCFPQEAYAWHLGKNGSQYMHTHSIGIEVCNFGWIKDG
;
A
#
# COMPACT_ATOMS: atom_id res chain seq x y z
N MET A 1 2.56 -10.97 6.00
CA MET A 1 2.39 -10.78 7.46
C MET A 1 2.10 -12.12 8.09
N LEU A 2 2.55 -12.35 9.33
CA LEU A 2 2.33 -13.60 10.06
C LEU A 2 2.31 -13.30 11.58
N PHE A 3 1.15 -13.40 12.21
CA PHE A 3 1.00 -13.24 13.66
C PHE A 3 0.70 -14.58 14.33
N LYS A 4 1.45 -14.88 15.40
CA LYS A 4 1.39 -16.13 16.14
C LYS A 4 1.76 -15.88 17.59
N ILE A 5 1.69 -16.92 18.43
CA ILE A 5 2.10 -16.82 19.84
C ILE A 5 3.47 -16.14 19.97
N GLY A 6 3.52 -15.06 20.75
CA GLY A 6 4.71 -14.23 20.97
C GLY A 6 4.79 -12.96 20.11
N SER A 7 3.97 -12.83 19.05
CA SER A 7 3.83 -11.58 18.29
C SER A 7 3.30 -10.45 19.19
N LYS A 8 3.72 -9.21 18.92
CA LYS A 8 3.32 -8.02 19.70
C LYS A 8 3.11 -6.80 18.80
N GLY A 9 2.37 -5.81 19.30
CA GLY A 9 2.21 -4.49 18.67
C GLY A 9 0.76 -4.13 18.38
N ASP A 10 0.55 -3.00 17.71
CA ASP A 10 -0.81 -2.47 17.47
C ASP A 10 -1.63 -3.34 16.50
N GLU A 11 -0.98 -4.01 15.55
CA GLU A 11 -1.67 -4.99 14.69
C GLU A 11 -2.23 -6.18 15.49
N VAL A 12 -1.57 -6.56 16.59
CA VAL A 12 -2.09 -7.60 17.51
C VAL A 12 -3.30 -7.06 18.27
N LYS A 13 -3.31 -5.78 18.67
CA LYS A 13 -4.48 -5.17 19.31
C LYS A 13 -5.69 -5.18 18.39
N LYS A 14 -5.52 -4.83 17.10
CA LYS A 14 -6.60 -4.90 16.10
C LYS A 14 -7.18 -6.30 15.98
N ILE A 15 -6.32 -7.33 15.92
CA ILE A 15 -6.75 -8.74 15.91
C ILE A 15 -7.56 -9.05 17.18
N GLN A 16 -7.06 -8.64 18.35
CA GLN A 16 -7.69 -8.89 19.64
C GLN A 16 -9.06 -8.19 19.79
N GLU A 17 -9.17 -6.95 19.32
CA GLU A 17 -10.43 -6.20 19.27
C GLU A 17 -11.47 -6.92 18.40
N LEU A 18 -11.06 -7.38 17.21
CA LEU A 18 -11.93 -8.07 16.26
C LEU A 18 -12.44 -9.40 16.79
N ILE A 19 -11.58 -10.20 17.42
CA ILE A 19 -11.97 -11.50 18.02
C ILE A 19 -12.59 -11.34 19.43
N GLY A 20 -12.80 -10.11 19.90
CA GLY A 20 -13.49 -9.82 21.15
C GLY A 20 -12.74 -10.21 22.43
N THR A 21 -11.41 -10.06 22.45
CA THR A 21 -10.58 -10.30 23.64
C THR A 21 -9.85 -9.04 24.11
N THR A 22 -9.13 -9.14 25.23
CA THR A 22 -8.36 -8.02 25.77
C THR A 22 -7.27 -7.61 24.77
N ALA A 23 -7.33 -6.35 24.32
CA ALA A 23 -6.40 -5.76 23.36
C ALA A 23 -5.08 -5.28 24.01
N ASP A 24 -4.36 -6.20 24.66
CA ASP A 24 -3.08 -5.90 25.31
C ASP A 24 -1.88 -5.81 24.34
N GLY A 25 -2.11 -6.14 23.06
CA GLY A 25 -1.10 -6.14 22.01
C GLY A 25 -0.10 -7.29 22.14
N ILE A 26 -0.42 -8.35 22.89
CA ILE A 26 0.39 -9.55 23.06
C ILE A 26 -0.37 -10.77 22.58
N PHE A 27 0.13 -11.41 21.52
CA PHE A 27 -0.50 -12.59 20.95
C PHE A 27 -0.19 -13.79 21.85
N GLY A 28 -1.08 -14.04 22.81
CA GLY A 28 -0.96 -15.12 23.79
C GLY A 28 -1.67 -16.39 23.35
N LYS A 29 -1.69 -17.39 24.25
CA LYS A 29 -2.44 -18.64 24.03
C LYS A 29 -3.94 -18.39 23.84
N GLU A 30 -4.49 -17.41 24.56
CA GLU A 30 -5.90 -17.06 24.44
C GLU A 30 -6.21 -16.42 23.08
N THR A 31 -5.37 -15.49 22.61
CA THR A 31 -5.48 -14.92 21.26
C THR A 31 -5.41 -16.01 20.20
N ALA A 32 -4.45 -16.95 20.29
CA ALA A 32 -4.34 -18.07 19.34
C ALA A 32 -5.59 -18.94 19.31
N ARG A 33 -6.17 -19.26 20.48
CA ARG A 33 -7.39 -20.05 20.59
C ARG A 33 -8.58 -19.35 19.94
N LEU A 34 -8.75 -18.06 20.20
CA LEU A 34 -9.85 -17.25 19.64
C LEU A 34 -9.67 -17.00 18.14
N VAL A 35 -8.43 -16.84 17.65
CA VAL A 35 -8.15 -16.79 16.21
C VAL A 35 -8.54 -18.10 15.53
N ALA A 36 -8.21 -19.25 16.12
CA ALA A 36 -8.59 -20.55 15.57
C ALA A 36 -10.12 -20.71 15.49
N GLN A 37 -10.83 -20.29 16.53
CA GLN A 37 -12.30 -20.30 16.55
C GLN A 37 -12.87 -19.37 15.46
N TRP A 38 -12.36 -18.15 15.35
CA TRP A 38 -12.79 -17.20 14.33
C TRP A 38 -12.54 -17.74 12.91
N GLN A 39 -11.38 -18.38 12.69
CA GLN A 39 -11.05 -19.04 11.43
C GLN A 39 -12.05 -20.15 11.08
N GLU A 40 -12.44 -20.99 12.04
CA GLU A 40 -13.43 -22.04 11.84
C GLU A 40 -14.79 -21.47 11.44
N GLU A 41 -15.24 -20.41 12.15
CA GLU A 41 -16.49 -19.69 11.86
C GLU A 41 -16.50 -19.05 10.46
N HIS A 42 -15.32 -18.69 9.94
CA HIS A 42 -15.15 -18.06 8.61
C HIS A 42 -14.65 -19.03 7.53
N HIS A 43 -14.74 -20.35 7.77
CA HIS A 43 -14.37 -21.40 6.81
C HIS A 43 -12.90 -21.35 6.35
N LEU A 44 -11.99 -20.93 7.24
CA LEU A 44 -10.54 -20.95 7.04
C LEU A 44 -9.90 -22.12 7.80
N SER A 45 -8.61 -22.36 7.52
CA SER A 45 -7.81 -23.32 8.30
C SER A 45 -7.64 -22.80 9.73
N ALA A 46 -8.23 -23.48 10.72
CA ALA A 46 -8.21 -23.12 12.14
C ALA A 46 -6.87 -23.47 12.82
N ASP A 47 -5.78 -22.82 12.38
CA ASP A 47 -4.43 -23.02 12.92
C ASP A 47 -4.06 -22.07 14.06
N GLY A 48 -4.92 -21.09 14.37
CA GLY A 48 -4.69 -20.09 15.42
C GLY A 48 -3.60 -19.07 15.06
N ILE A 49 -3.28 -18.97 13.77
CA ILE A 49 -2.24 -18.09 13.22
C ILE A 49 -2.88 -17.12 12.22
N VAL A 50 -2.58 -15.83 12.36
CA VAL A 50 -3.06 -14.82 11.40
C VAL A 50 -2.02 -14.67 10.29
N GLY A 51 -2.17 -15.48 9.24
CA GLY A 51 -1.48 -15.33 7.95
C GLY A 51 -2.25 -14.41 7.00
N SER A 52 -1.74 -14.21 5.79
CA SER A 52 -2.33 -13.24 4.81
C SER A 52 -3.82 -13.49 4.55
N LYS A 53 -4.24 -14.75 4.38
CA LYS A 53 -5.67 -15.10 4.15
C LYS A 53 -6.56 -14.75 5.35
N THR A 54 -6.12 -15.06 6.56
CA THR A 54 -6.85 -14.70 7.78
C THR A 54 -6.91 -13.18 7.94
N TRP A 55 -5.81 -12.49 7.65
CA TRP A 55 -5.73 -11.03 7.72
C TRP A 55 -6.72 -10.35 6.76
N GLU A 56 -6.73 -10.77 5.49
CA GLU A 56 -7.64 -10.24 4.47
C GLU A 56 -9.12 -10.51 4.81
N ALA A 57 -9.42 -11.65 5.44
CA ALA A 57 -10.77 -11.96 5.88
C ALA A 57 -11.19 -11.14 7.12
N MET A 58 -10.26 -10.86 8.04
CA MET A 58 -10.50 -10.04 9.23
C MET A 58 -10.61 -8.55 8.90
N PHE A 59 -9.76 -8.07 8.00
CA PHE A 59 -9.65 -6.67 7.62
C PHE A 59 -9.79 -6.56 6.10
N PRO A 60 -11.00 -6.84 5.56
CA PRO A 60 -11.24 -6.65 4.15
C PRO A 60 -10.98 -5.18 3.80
N PRO A 61 -10.43 -4.88 2.62
CA PRO A 61 -10.24 -3.51 2.20
C PRO A 61 -11.58 -2.76 2.27
N SER A 62 -11.59 -1.68 3.05
CA SER A 62 -12.75 -0.85 3.24
C SER A 62 -13.31 -0.36 1.90
N THR A 63 -14.62 -0.45 1.75
CA THR A 63 -15.35 0.22 0.67
C THR A 63 -15.71 1.66 1.02
N ASP A 64 -15.50 2.07 2.28
CA ASP A 64 -15.61 3.46 2.70
C ASP A 64 -14.34 4.22 2.31
N ASN A 65 -14.49 5.23 1.44
CA ASN A 65 -13.38 6.07 0.99
C ASN A 65 -12.68 6.82 2.15
N ALA A 66 -13.37 7.04 3.28
CA ALA A 66 -12.81 7.76 4.43
C ALA A 66 -11.63 7.02 5.09
N GLU A 67 -11.63 5.69 5.11
CA GLU A 67 -10.51 4.89 5.65
C GLU A 67 -9.33 4.80 4.66
N ARG A 68 -9.53 5.21 3.41
CA ARG A 68 -8.44 5.33 2.44
C ARG A 68 -7.61 6.59 2.66
N ILE A 69 -8.17 7.66 3.22
CA ILE A 69 -7.51 8.95 3.29
C ILE A 69 -6.76 9.10 4.62
N ASN A 70 -5.43 9.12 4.55
CA ASN A 70 -4.56 9.50 5.64
C ASN A 70 -4.17 10.97 5.51
N SER A 71 -4.23 11.72 6.62
CA SER A 71 -3.75 13.11 6.64
C SER A 71 -2.44 13.18 7.44
N THR A 72 -1.43 13.81 6.87
CA THR A 72 -0.18 14.09 7.58
C THR A 72 -0.35 15.25 8.57
N GLU A 73 0.59 15.45 9.48
CA GLU A 73 0.58 16.56 10.46
C GLU A 73 0.50 17.95 9.78
N ASN A 74 1.09 18.08 8.60
CA ASN A 74 1.06 19.30 7.79
C ASN A 74 -0.15 19.39 6.84
N GLY A 75 -1.13 18.49 6.98
CA GLY A 75 -2.40 18.54 6.24
C GLY A 75 -2.36 17.99 4.82
N LEU A 76 -1.34 17.21 4.44
CA LEU A 76 -1.34 16.50 3.17
C LEU A 76 -2.29 15.30 3.26
N HIS A 77 -3.29 15.27 2.38
CA HIS A 77 -4.18 14.12 2.22
C HIS A 77 -3.55 13.10 1.26
N ILE A 78 -3.46 11.85 1.72
CA ILE A 78 -2.89 10.73 0.97
C ILE A 78 -3.94 9.62 0.93
N GLU A 79 -4.38 9.23 -0.26
CA GLU A 79 -5.33 8.15 -0.44
C GLU A 79 -4.62 6.82 -0.66
N ASN A 80 -4.94 5.82 0.16
CA ASN A 80 -4.50 4.45 -0.04
C ASN A 80 -5.20 3.88 -1.28
N TYR A 81 -4.39 3.54 -2.29
CA TYR A 81 -4.81 2.92 -3.54
C TYR A 81 -3.90 1.72 -3.82
N PRO A 82 -4.02 0.63 -3.03
CA PRO A 82 -3.04 -0.44 -3.02
C PRO A 82 -3.08 -1.26 -4.30
N LEU A 83 -1.92 -1.49 -4.90
CA LEU A 83 -1.71 -2.53 -5.89
C LEU A 83 -1.87 -3.92 -5.26
N SER A 84 -2.12 -4.94 -6.08
CA SER A 84 -2.09 -6.32 -5.59
C SER A 84 -0.69 -6.71 -5.10
N LYS A 85 -0.64 -7.68 -4.19
CA LYS A 85 0.58 -8.07 -3.48
C LYS A 85 1.71 -8.53 -4.40
N ASP A 86 1.38 -8.97 -5.61
CA ASP A 86 2.38 -9.45 -6.57
C ASP A 86 3.12 -8.29 -7.29
N GLU A 87 2.56 -7.07 -7.28
CA GLU A 87 3.14 -5.88 -7.93
C GLU A 87 4.22 -5.17 -7.10
N TYR A 88 4.35 -5.51 -5.82
CA TYR A 88 5.37 -4.95 -4.95
C TYR A 88 6.02 -6.02 -4.07
N LYS A 89 7.20 -5.72 -3.54
CA LYS A 89 7.98 -6.63 -2.70
C LYS A 89 7.95 -6.16 -1.26
N ALA A 90 7.49 -7.05 -0.38
CA ALA A 90 7.57 -6.84 1.06
C ALA A 90 9.01 -6.97 1.55
N GLY A 91 9.42 -6.14 2.50
CA GLY A 91 10.70 -6.27 3.20
C GLY A 91 11.19 -4.94 3.71
N HIS A 92 11.37 -4.82 5.03
CA HIS A 92 11.79 -3.58 5.65
C HIS A 92 13.12 -3.08 5.09
N THR A 93 13.12 -1.82 4.67
CA THR A 93 14.28 -1.11 4.15
C THR A 93 14.26 0.33 4.65
N GLU A 94 15.42 0.80 5.11
CA GLU A 94 15.63 2.21 5.40
C GLU A 94 15.65 2.97 4.07
N LYS A 95 14.82 4.00 3.95
CA LYS A 95 14.71 4.77 2.71
C LYS A 95 15.74 5.90 2.75
N GLU A 96 16.78 5.77 1.93
CA GLU A 96 17.89 6.71 1.83
C GLU A 96 17.76 7.66 0.64
N TYR A 97 16.98 7.26 -0.37
CA TYR A 97 16.82 8.01 -1.61
C TYR A 97 15.35 8.31 -1.90
N LEU A 98 15.13 9.45 -2.56
CA LEU A 98 13.86 9.84 -3.14
C LEU A 98 14.07 10.06 -4.64
N PHE A 99 13.24 9.42 -5.46
CA PHE A 99 13.24 9.60 -6.91
C PHE A 99 11.91 10.15 -7.38
N LEU A 100 11.98 11.22 -8.18
CA LEU A 100 10.84 11.76 -8.89
C LEU A 100 10.83 11.25 -10.32
N HIS A 101 9.70 10.72 -10.72
CA HIS A 101 9.40 10.26 -12.07
C HIS A 101 8.24 11.07 -12.62
N HIS A 102 8.10 11.06 -13.95
CA HIS A 102 6.90 11.58 -14.59
C HIS A 102 6.29 10.47 -15.43
N THR A 103 4.95 10.42 -15.46
CA THR A 103 4.24 9.37 -16.18
C THR A 103 3.81 9.80 -17.57
N ALA A 104 3.65 8.82 -18.46
CA ALA A 104 2.91 8.99 -19.72
C ALA A 104 1.39 8.78 -19.54
N GLY A 105 0.91 8.50 -18.32
CA GLY A 105 -0.49 8.22 -17.98
C GLY A 105 -1.40 9.45 -17.85
N TRP A 106 -0.98 10.59 -18.38
CA TRP A 106 -1.72 11.86 -18.34
C TRP A 106 -1.89 12.38 -16.90
N HIS A 107 -3.09 12.89 -16.56
CA HIS A 107 -3.38 13.66 -15.35
C HIS A 107 -4.05 12.81 -14.24
N ASN A 108 -4.58 11.63 -14.59
CA ASN A 108 -5.32 10.77 -13.68
C ASN A 108 -4.38 9.73 -13.03
N PRO A 109 -4.11 9.83 -11.71
CA PRO A 109 -3.19 8.94 -11.01
C PRO A 109 -3.79 7.54 -10.82
N CYS A 110 -5.10 7.40 -10.65
CA CYS A 110 -5.74 6.08 -10.53
C CYS A 110 -5.53 5.27 -11.81
N LYS A 111 -5.65 5.92 -12.97
CA LYS A 111 -5.39 5.27 -14.26
C LYS A 111 -3.94 4.77 -14.37
N VAL A 112 -2.97 5.52 -13.86
CA VAL A 112 -1.56 5.11 -13.85
C VAL A 112 -1.39 3.83 -13.04
N VAL A 113 -1.95 3.81 -11.83
CA VAL A 113 -1.84 2.64 -10.94
C VAL A 113 -2.58 1.44 -11.53
N ASP A 114 -3.77 1.65 -12.07
CA ASP A 114 -4.55 0.61 -12.75
C ASP A 114 -3.86 0.06 -14.01
N ASP A 115 -3.08 0.90 -14.71
CA ASP A 115 -2.29 0.47 -15.87
C ASP A 115 -1.11 -0.41 -15.42
N TRP A 116 -0.48 -0.13 -14.28
CA TRP A 116 0.53 -1.01 -13.68
C TRP A 116 -0.05 -2.34 -13.24
N GLU A 117 -1.19 -2.33 -12.55
CA GLU A 117 -1.89 -3.54 -12.08
C GLU A 117 -2.28 -4.49 -13.23
N ARG A 118 -2.48 -3.96 -14.44
CA ARG A 118 -2.81 -4.76 -15.63
C ARG A 118 -1.58 -5.20 -16.43
N ASP A 119 -0.39 -4.71 -16.10
CA ASP A 119 0.82 -4.98 -16.88
C ASP A 119 1.37 -6.37 -16.54
N ASP A 120 1.50 -7.23 -17.54
CA ASP A 120 2.04 -8.59 -17.38
C ASP A 120 3.53 -8.69 -17.74
N ARG A 121 4.18 -7.58 -18.12
CA ARG A 121 5.58 -7.54 -18.57
C ARG A 121 6.58 -7.41 -17.42
N GLY A 122 6.10 -7.11 -16.22
CA GLY A 122 6.91 -7.03 -15.00
C GLY A 122 6.34 -6.04 -13.98
N THR A 123 6.77 -6.19 -12.73
CA THR A 123 6.18 -5.47 -11.59
C THR A 123 6.78 -4.08 -11.41
N ILE A 124 6.28 -3.12 -12.20
CA ILE A 124 6.74 -1.73 -12.21
C ILE A 124 5.74 -0.88 -11.41
N ALA A 125 6.21 -0.27 -10.33
CA ALA A 125 5.41 0.66 -9.54
C ALA A 125 6.28 1.59 -8.70
N THR A 126 5.70 2.71 -8.27
CA THR A 126 6.26 3.63 -7.28
C THR A 126 5.38 3.65 -6.03
N GLU A 127 5.90 4.14 -4.89
CA GLU A 127 5.12 4.17 -3.64
C GLU A 127 3.99 5.19 -3.72
N PHE A 128 4.24 6.32 -4.39
CA PHE A 128 3.26 7.38 -4.53
C PHE A 128 3.06 7.80 -5.98
N VAL A 129 1.81 8.16 -6.31
CA VAL A 129 1.46 8.82 -7.58
C VAL A 129 0.73 10.11 -7.26
N ILE A 130 1.18 11.23 -7.84
CA ILE A 130 0.56 12.54 -7.67
C ILE A 130 -0.16 12.90 -8.96
N GLY A 131 -1.48 13.09 -8.87
CA GLY A 131 -2.34 13.56 -9.94
C GLY A 131 -2.06 15.01 -10.34
N GLY A 132 -2.55 15.41 -11.50
CA GLY A 132 -2.33 16.75 -12.03
C GLY A 132 -3.53 17.27 -12.82
N GLN A 133 -3.34 18.43 -13.46
CA GLN A 133 -4.33 19.01 -14.36
C GLN A 133 -4.24 18.38 -15.76
N SER A 134 -5.39 18.21 -16.41
CA SER A 134 -5.44 17.82 -17.82
C SER A 134 -4.80 18.90 -18.69
N ILE A 135 -3.84 18.52 -19.55
CA ILE A 135 -3.24 19.43 -20.53
C ILE A 135 -4.21 19.98 -21.57
N LYS A 136 -5.40 19.38 -21.67
CA LYS A 136 -6.48 19.91 -22.54
C LYS A 136 -7.20 21.08 -21.87
N GLY A 137 -6.90 21.39 -20.61
CA GLY A 137 -7.51 22.47 -19.83
C GLY A 137 -8.99 22.21 -19.50
N ASN A 138 -9.41 20.95 -19.46
CA ASN A 138 -10.82 20.56 -19.35
C ASN A 138 -11.16 19.69 -18.15
N ASN A 139 -10.18 19.37 -17.29
CA ASN A 139 -10.34 18.54 -16.10
C ASN A 139 -9.19 18.83 -15.12
N ASP A 140 -9.53 19.10 -13.87
CA ASP A 140 -8.63 19.33 -12.74
C ASP A 140 -8.99 18.45 -11.52
N ASP A 141 -9.83 17.42 -11.72
CA ASP A 141 -10.36 16.56 -10.64
C ASP A 141 -9.26 15.85 -9.84
N TYR A 142 -8.10 15.65 -10.48
CA TYR A 142 -6.96 14.94 -9.91
C TYR A 142 -5.82 15.87 -9.50
N ASP A 143 -5.98 17.18 -9.63
CA ASP A 143 -4.92 18.14 -9.34
C ASP A 143 -4.53 18.08 -7.85
N GLY A 144 -3.31 17.64 -7.56
CA GLY A 144 -2.81 17.47 -6.20
C GLY A 144 -3.31 16.22 -5.47
N LEU A 145 -4.08 15.34 -6.11
CA LEU A 145 -4.46 14.05 -5.52
C LEU A 145 -3.22 13.18 -5.32
N VAL A 146 -2.94 12.75 -4.10
CA VAL A 146 -1.81 11.87 -3.79
C VAL A 146 -2.31 10.47 -3.46
N LEU A 147 -1.90 9.49 -4.27
CA LEU A 147 -2.16 8.08 -4.03
C LEU A 147 -0.94 7.40 -3.39
N LYS A 148 -1.18 6.48 -2.46
CA LYS A 148 -0.20 5.53 -1.93
C LYS A 148 -0.49 4.12 -2.44
N CYS A 149 0.45 3.55 -3.19
CA CYS A 149 0.24 2.33 -3.97
C CYS A 149 0.63 1.04 -3.24
N PHE A 150 1.45 1.13 -2.20
CA PHE A 150 1.80 -0.02 -1.37
C PHE A 150 2.23 0.42 0.03
N PRO A 151 2.25 -0.50 1.02
CA PRO A 151 2.61 -0.17 2.39
C PRO A 151 4.00 0.45 2.53
N GLN A 152 4.15 1.31 3.54
CA GLN A 152 5.47 1.80 3.95
C GLN A 152 6.39 0.60 4.19
N GLU A 153 7.67 0.78 3.87
CA GLU A 153 8.72 -0.25 3.96
C GLU A 153 8.75 -1.27 2.81
N ALA A 154 7.71 -1.40 1.99
CA ALA A 154 7.80 -2.17 0.76
C ALA A 154 8.64 -1.44 -0.32
N TYR A 155 8.91 -2.13 -1.43
CA TYR A 155 9.50 -1.52 -2.62
C TYR A 155 8.96 -2.16 -3.89
N ALA A 156 9.08 -1.44 -5.01
CA ALA A 156 8.76 -1.92 -6.34
C ALA A 156 9.85 -1.50 -7.32
N TRP A 157 9.83 -2.04 -8.54
CA TRP A 157 10.85 -1.71 -9.54
C TRP A 157 10.49 -0.40 -10.26
N HIS A 158 11.23 0.68 -10.01
CA HIS A 158 10.95 1.98 -10.64
C HIS A 158 12.15 2.68 -11.29
N LEU A 159 13.38 2.21 -11.07
CA LEU A 159 14.59 2.84 -11.65
C LEU A 159 15.08 2.16 -12.94
N GLY A 160 14.40 1.10 -13.38
CA GLY A 160 14.87 0.25 -14.48
C GLY A 160 16.25 -0.37 -14.19
N LYS A 161 16.98 -0.72 -15.26
CA LYS A 161 18.33 -1.28 -15.17
C LYS A 161 19.34 -0.17 -14.84
N ASN A 162 19.66 -0.02 -13.56
CA ASN A 162 20.61 0.97 -13.05
C ASN A 162 21.87 0.34 -12.42
N GLY A 163 21.96 -0.99 -12.36
CA GLY A 163 23.07 -1.72 -11.76
C GLY A 163 23.11 -1.73 -10.21
N SER A 164 22.12 -1.13 -9.54
CA SER A 164 22.06 -1.01 -8.08
C SER A 164 20.74 -1.54 -7.53
N GLN A 165 20.76 -2.79 -7.08
CA GLN A 165 19.64 -3.34 -6.31
C GLN A 165 19.39 -2.54 -5.03
N TYR A 166 20.46 -2.06 -4.42
CA TYR A 166 20.40 -1.29 -3.18
C TYR A 166 19.52 -0.05 -3.33
N MET A 167 19.69 0.70 -4.42
CA MET A 167 18.86 1.88 -4.69
C MET A 167 17.39 1.52 -4.91
N HIS A 168 17.08 0.43 -5.62
CA HIS A 168 15.68 0.00 -5.78
C HIS A 168 15.01 -0.31 -4.45
N THR A 169 15.73 -0.96 -3.53
CA THR A 169 15.14 -1.36 -2.25
C THR A 169 15.14 -0.22 -1.22
N HIS A 170 16.14 0.67 -1.23
CA HIS A 170 16.32 1.76 -0.25
C HIS A 170 15.83 3.12 -0.77
N SER A 171 14.88 3.13 -1.70
CA SER A 171 14.31 4.37 -2.21
C SER A 171 12.79 4.40 -2.19
N ILE A 172 12.29 5.63 -2.17
CA ILE A 172 10.90 5.99 -2.43
C ILE A 172 10.83 6.52 -3.86
N GLY A 173 9.93 5.96 -4.66
CA GLY A 173 9.55 6.51 -5.94
C GLY A 173 8.29 7.34 -5.80
N ILE A 174 8.26 8.51 -6.45
CA ILE A 174 7.04 9.30 -6.67
C ILE A 174 6.87 9.47 -8.17
N GLU A 175 5.72 9.03 -8.69
CA GLU A 175 5.32 9.30 -10.05
C GLU A 175 4.47 10.57 -10.10
N VAL A 176 4.78 11.50 -11.00
CA VAL A 176 4.00 12.73 -11.17
C VAL A 176 3.24 12.69 -12.49
N CYS A 177 1.91 12.84 -12.42
CA CYS A 177 0.99 13.00 -13.54
C CYS A 177 1.12 14.39 -14.18
N ASN A 178 2.32 14.68 -14.69
CA ASN A 178 2.70 15.94 -15.32
C ASN A 178 3.24 15.69 -16.72
N PHE A 179 2.38 15.17 -17.59
CA PHE A 179 2.68 15.00 -19.01
C PHE A 179 2.24 16.26 -19.76
N GLY A 180 3.12 16.92 -20.51
CA GLY A 180 2.77 18.10 -21.30
C GLY A 180 3.92 18.66 -22.11
N TRP A 181 3.62 19.64 -22.99
CA TRP A 181 4.64 20.34 -23.75
C TRP A 181 5.49 21.20 -22.81
N ILE A 182 6.80 21.27 -23.06
CA ILE A 182 7.63 22.31 -22.44
C ILE A 182 7.12 23.65 -22.97
N LYS A 183 6.60 24.46 -22.06
CA LYS A 183 6.22 25.84 -22.37
C LYS A 183 7.48 26.70 -22.28
N ASP A 184 7.84 27.33 -23.40
CA ASP A 184 8.98 28.24 -23.52
C ASP A 184 10.38 27.56 -23.31
N GLY A 185 10.53 26.31 -23.76
CA GLY A 185 11.75 25.51 -23.64
C GLY A 185 12.79 25.67 -24.73
#